data_AF-A0A9X3RGQ2-F1
#
_entry.id   AF-A0A9X3RGQ2-F1
#
_cell.length_a   1.000
_cell.length_b   1.000
_cell.length_c   1.000
_cell.angle_alpha   90.00
_cell.angle_beta   90.00
_cell.angle_gamma   90.00
#
_symmetry.space_group_name_H-M   'P 1'
#
loop_
_entity.id
_entity.type
_entity.pdbx_description
1 polymer ?
#
loop_
_entity_poly.entity_id
_entity_poly.type
_entity_poly.pdbx_seq_one_letter_code
_entity_poly.pdbx_strand_id
1 'polypeptide(L)'
;MANNTAKKTKRSHMAGAFDIRNVIGSLMGLYGLVLLISYFLLDPGMDVTTGEPKNETYNLVCGLAMVAVAAVFFLWTKLDPIKIDEPADTVDSADSADSPASQAK
;
A
#
# COMPACT_ATOMS: atom_id res chain seq x y z
N MET A 1 16.81 19.15 43.20
CA MET A 1 17.39 19.17 41.84
C MET A 1 16.38 18.48 40.93
N ALA A 2 16.01 19.12 39.81
CA ALA A 2 14.80 18.83 39.05
C ALA A 2 14.85 17.50 38.27
N ASN A 3 13.73 16.78 38.24
CA ASN A 3 13.57 15.53 37.50
C ASN A 3 13.48 15.82 35.99
N ASN A 4 14.44 15.30 35.22
CA ASN A 4 14.42 15.34 33.76
C ASN A 4 13.41 14.32 33.22
N THR A 5 12.17 14.76 33.05
CA THR A 5 11.14 14.02 32.31
C THR A 5 11.46 14.09 30.82
N ALA A 6 12.33 13.19 30.35
CA ALA A 6 12.56 13.00 28.92
C ALA A 6 11.27 12.48 28.28
N LYS A 7 10.52 13.39 27.66
CA LYS A 7 9.30 13.09 26.89
C LYS A 7 9.71 12.26 25.67
N LYS A 8 9.62 10.93 25.80
CA LYS A 8 9.85 9.98 24.69
C LYS A 8 8.78 10.23 23.62
N THR A 9 9.12 10.96 22.57
CA THR A 9 8.24 11.22 21.42
C THR A 9 8.10 9.92 20.63
N LYS A 10 6.98 9.20 20.79
CA LYS A 10 6.57 8.10 19.91
C LYS A 10 6.53 8.64 18.47
N ARG A 11 7.49 8.28 17.63
CA ARG A 11 7.43 8.57 16.20
C ARG A 11 6.50 7.52 15.58
N SER A 12 5.27 7.90 15.29
CA SER A 12 4.35 7.08 14.50
C SER A 12 4.75 7.24 13.03
N HIS A 13 5.30 6.20 12.41
CA HIS A 13 5.52 6.16 10.98
C HIS A 13 4.30 5.49 10.33
N MET A 14 3.51 6.25 9.58
CA MET A 14 2.48 5.66 8.72
C MET A 14 3.20 4.80 7.68
N ALA A 15 2.89 3.50 7.60
CA ALA A 15 3.24 2.67 6.44
C ALA A 15 2.40 3.04 5.19
N GLY A 16 2.00 4.31 5.10
CA GLY A 16 0.72 4.75 4.53
C GLY A 16 0.64 4.74 3.01
N ALA A 17 1.75 4.51 2.31
CA ALA A 17 1.78 4.45 0.85
C ALA A 17 1.79 3.02 0.30
N PHE A 18 2.24 2.03 1.08
CA PHE A 18 2.41 0.63 0.66
C PHE A 18 1.36 -0.32 1.29
N ASP A 19 0.15 0.17 1.56
CA ASP A 19 -0.99 -0.71 1.91
C ASP A 19 -1.40 -1.51 0.67
N ILE A 20 -1.50 -2.85 0.83
CA ILE A 20 -1.94 -3.77 -0.22
C ILE A 20 -3.27 -3.34 -0.86
N ARG A 21 -4.19 -2.74 -0.10
CA ARG A 21 -5.47 -2.24 -0.60
C ARG A 21 -5.29 -1.09 -1.58
N ASN A 22 -4.32 -0.21 -1.33
CA ASN A 22 -4.01 0.90 -2.21
C ASN A 22 -3.30 0.41 -3.48
N VAL A 23 -2.44 -0.61 -3.36
CA VAL A 23 -1.78 -1.27 -4.51
C VAL A 23 -2.83 -1.95 -5.40
N ILE A 24 -3.67 -2.83 -4.83
CA ILE A 24 -4.73 -3.53 -5.57
C ILE A 24 -5.68 -2.51 -6.21
N GLY A 25 -6.16 -1.53 -5.45
CA GLY A 25 -7.04 -0.48 -5.98
C GLY A 25 -6.42 0.30 -7.14
N SER A 26 -5.12 0.64 -7.05
CA SER A 26 -4.41 1.34 -8.12
C SER A 26 -4.22 0.49 -9.37
N LEU A 27 -3.86 -0.78 -9.22
CA LEU A 27 -3.73 -1.69 -10.36
C LEU A 27 -5.07 -1.90 -11.07
N MET A 28 -6.14 -2.12 -10.32
CA MET A 28 -7.49 -2.28 -10.88
C MET A 28 -7.97 -0.99 -11.55
N GLY A 29 -7.77 0.17 -10.92
CA GLY A 29 -8.16 1.46 -11.47
C GLY A 29 -7.37 1.82 -12.73
N LEU A 30 -6.06 1.60 -12.74
CA LEU A 30 -5.21 1.83 -13.90
C LEU A 30 -5.62 0.93 -15.07
N TYR A 31 -5.82 -0.36 -14.82
CA TYR A 31 -6.25 -1.29 -15.86
C TYR A 31 -7.67 -0.97 -16.37
N GLY A 32 -8.60 -0.64 -15.46
CA GLY A 32 -9.94 -0.19 -15.82
C GLY A 32 -9.89 1.05 -16.71
N LEU A 33 -9.03 2.02 -16.39
CA LEU A 33 -8.82 3.21 -17.22
C LEU A 33 -8.27 2.86 -18.61
N VAL A 34 -7.33 1.92 -18.70
CA VAL A 34 -6.82 1.41 -19.99
C VAL A 34 -7.96 0.80 -20.82
N LEU A 35 -8.87 0.05 -20.21
CA LEU A 35 -10.04 -0.51 -20.92
C LEU A 35 -11.02 0.57 -21.39
N LEU A 36 -11.26 1.61 -20.58
CA LEU A 36 -12.08 2.74 -21.00
C LEU A 36 -11.44 3.49 -22.17
N ILE A 37 -10.12 3.73 -22.12
CA ILE A 37 -9.38 4.31 -23.24
C ILE A 37 -9.48 3.41 -24.48
N SER A 38 -9.34 2.10 -24.30
CA SER A 38 -9.49 1.12 -25.39
C SER A 38 -10.88 1.20 -26.04
N TYR A 39 -11.94 1.33 -25.24
CA TYR A 39 -13.30 1.50 -25.77
C TYR A 39 -13.47 2.77 -26.62
N PHE A 40 -12.89 3.90 -26.20
CA PHE A 40 -13.09 5.17 -26.90
C PHE A 40 -12.14 5.41 -28.07
N LEU A 41 -10.92 4.87 -28.00
CA LEU A 41 -9.83 5.23 -28.92
C LEU A 41 -9.29 4.07 -29.76
N LEU A 42 -9.58 2.81 -29.41
CA LEU A 42 -9.03 1.65 -30.10
C LEU A 42 -10.14 0.87 -30.81
N ASP A 43 -9.79 0.31 -31.97
CA ASP A 43 -10.63 -0.66 -32.67
C ASP A 43 -10.64 -1.99 -31.88
N PRO A 44 -11.81 -2.55 -31.53
CA PRO A 44 -11.91 -3.85 -30.85
C PRO A 44 -11.30 -5.01 -31.67
N GLY A 45 -11.11 -4.82 -32.97
CA GLY A 45 -10.51 -5.79 -33.87
C GLY A 45 -11.43 -6.98 -34.17
N MET A 46 -10.88 -8.00 -34.82
CA MET A 46 -11.65 -9.15 -35.30
C MET A 46 -11.56 -10.36 -34.38
N ASP A 47 -12.63 -11.14 -34.32
CA ASP A 47 -12.63 -12.48 -33.75
C ASP A 47 -12.06 -13.47 -34.79
N VAL A 48 -11.00 -14.19 -34.41
CA VAL A 48 -10.31 -15.14 -35.29
C VAL A 48 -11.10 -16.42 -35.55
N THR A 49 -12.12 -16.68 -34.75
CA THR A 49 -12.96 -17.89 -34.82
C THR A 49 -14.16 -17.67 -35.72
N THR A 50 -14.81 -16.51 -35.58
CA THR A 50 -16.04 -16.17 -36.32
C THR A 50 -15.78 -15.27 -37.53
N GLY A 51 -14.67 -14.54 -37.56
CA GLY A 51 -14.39 -13.55 -38.60
C GLY A 51 -15.22 -12.26 -38.46
N GLU A 52 -15.92 -12.06 -37.34
CA GLU A 52 -16.75 -10.90 -37.05
C GLU A 52 -16.02 -9.86 -36.17
N PRO A 53 -16.41 -8.57 -36.21
CA PRO A 53 -15.87 -7.57 -35.31
C PRO A 53 -16.18 -7.91 -33.85
N LYS A 54 -15.20 -7.75 -32.97
CA LYS A 54 -15.41 -7.88 -31.53
C LYS A 54 -16.28 -6.73 -31.02
N ASN A 55 -17.09 -7.03 -30.01
CA ASN A 55 -17.90 -6.00 -29.39
C ASN A 55 -17.05 -5.15 -28.43
N GLU A 56 -16.81 -3.90 -28.82
CA GLU A 56 -16.14 -2.87 -28.02
C GLU A 56 -16.77 -2.66 -26.63
N THR A 57 -18.09 -2.88 -26.49
CA THR A 57 -18.83 -2.70 -25.22
C THR A 57 -18.27 -3.60 -24.11
N TYR A 58 -17.59 -4.69 -24.44
CA TYR A 58 -16.92 -5.53 -23.44
C TYR A 58 -15.85 -4.75 -22.67
N ASN A 59 -15.06 -3.91 -23.34
CA ASN A 59 -14.06 -3.06 -22.69
C ASN A 59 -14.73 -1.99 -21.83
N LEU A 60 -15.86 -1.42 -22.28
CA LEU A 60 -16.61 -0.43 -21.50
C LEU A 60 -17.13 -1.01 -20.19
N VAL A 61 -17.86 -2.14 -20.26
CA VAL A 61 -18.50 -2.73 -19.07
C VAL A 61 -17.45 -3.26 -18.10
N CYS A 62 -16.42 -3.97 -18.60
CA CYS A 62 -15.32 -4.44 -17.76
C CYS A 62 -14.51 -3.28 -17.15
N GLY A 63 -14.22 -2.24 -17.94
CA GLY A 63 -13.52 -1.05 -17.49
C GLY A 63 -14.28 -0.32 -16.38
N LEU A 64 -15.59 -0.11 -16.57
CA LEU A 64 -16.44 0.55 -15.58
C LEU A 64 -16.55 -0.26 -14.29
N ALA A 65 -16.69 -1.59 -14.38
CA ALA A 65 -16.71 -2.48 -13.22
C ALA A 65 -15.36 -2.43 -12.45
N MET A 66 -14.24 -2.46 -13.16
CA MET A 66 -12.89 -2.35 -12.56
C MET A 66 -12.69 -1.01 -11.85
N VAL A 67 -13.12 0.10 -12.46
CA VAL A 67 -13.04 1.44 -11.84
C VAL A 67 -13.94 1.52 -10.60
N ALA A 68 -15.14 0.96 -10.65
CA ALA A 68 -16.04 0.90 -9.49
C ALA A 68 -15.41 0.12 -8.32
N VAL A 69 -14.80 -1.04 -8.60
CA VAL A 69 -14.07 -1.82 -7.59
C VAL A 69 -12.89 -1.02 -7.03
N ALA A 70 -12.09 -0.37 -7.88
CA ALA A 70 -10.99 0.48 -7.42
C ALA A 70 -11.46 1.60 -6.48
N ALA A 71 -12.58 2.26 -6.81
CA ALA A 71 -13.19 3.28 -5.96
C ALA A 71 -13.60 2.73 -4.59
N VAL A 72 -14.14 1.51 -4.53
CA VAL A 72 -14.46 0.82 -3.27
C VAL A 72 -13.20 0.58 -2.44
N PHE A 73 -12.11 0.10 -3.05
CA PHE A 73 -10.85 -0.12 -2.35
C PHE A 73 -10.27 1.17 -1.77
N PHE A 74 -10.27 2.27 -2.53
CA PHE A 74 -9.80 3.56 -2.06
C PHE A 74 -10.71 4.17 -0.99
N LEU A 75 -12.02 3.97 -1.08
CA LEU A 75 -12.93 4.39 -0.03
C LEU A 75 -12.68 3.60 1.25
N TRP A 76 -12.42 2.29 1.14
CA TRP A 76 -12.12 1.42 2.26
C TRP A 76 -10.81 1.78 2.96
N THR A 77 -9.75 2.13 2.23
CA THR A 77 -8.48 2.59 2.84
C THR A 77 -8.65 3.91 3.58
N LYS A 78 -9.50 4.80 3.06
CA LYS A 78 -9.83 6.07 3.70
C LYS A 78 -10.66 5.89 4.98
N LEU A 79 -11.53 4.88 5.01
CA LEU A 79 -12.34 4.55 6.19
C LEU A 79 -11.55 3.80 7.28
N ASP A 80 -10.63 2.91 6.89
CA ASP A 80 -9.87 2.07 7.84
C ASP A 80 -8.35 2.10 7.57
N PRO A 81 -7.68 3.21 7.94
CA PRO A 81 -6.24 3.40 7.72
C PRO A 81 -5.38 2.56 8.67
N ILE A 82 -4.42 1.78 8.12
CA ILE A 82 -3.47 1.00 8.93
C ILE A 82 -2.51 1.94 9.66
N LYS A 83 -2.51 1.87 10.98
CA LYS A 83 -1.53 2.53 11.84
C LYS A 83 -0.52 1.48 12.30
N ILE A 84 0.74 1.65 11.93
CA ILE A 84 1.83 0.85 12.48
C ILE A 84 2.42 1.64 13.64
N ASP A 85 2.34 1.09 14.84
CA ASP A 85 3.07 1.57 16.00
C ASP A 85 4.42 0.86 16.04
N GLU A 86 5.52 1.60 15.88
CA GLU A 86 6.86 1.05 16.13
C GLU A 86 7.00 0.77 17.64
N PRO A 87 7.41 -0.46 18.04
CA PRO A 87 7.84 -0.70 19.40
C PRO A 87 9.09 0.14 19.65
N ALA A 88 9.09 0.94 20.72
CA ALA A 88 10.25 1.73 21.10
C ALA A 88 11.47 0.81 21.18
N ASP A 89 12.51 1.13 20.40
CA ASP A 89 13.80 0.44 20.42
C ASP A 89 14.18 0.15 21.88
N THR A 90 14.10 -1.12 22.28
CA THR A 90 14.83 -1.60 23.44
C THR A 90 16.28 -1.58 22.98
N VAL A 91 16.93 -0.43 23.19
CA VAL A 91 18.38 -0.33 23.33
C VAL A 91 18.78 -1.34 24.39
N ASP A 92 19.08 -2.55 23.93
CA ASP A 92 19.69 -3.57 24.77
C ASP A 92 21.10 -3.07 25.05
N SER A 93 21.32 -2.69 26.31
CA SER A 93 22.52 -2.06 26.82
C SER A 93 23.73 -2.99 26.62
N ALA A 94 24.37 -2.89 25.47
CA ALA A 94 25.75 -3.33 25.29
C ALA A 94 26.71 -2.25 25.84
N ASP A 95 26.62 -1.92 27.14
CA ASP A 95 27.71 -1.21 27.82
C ASP A 95 27.50 -1.18 29.35
N SER A 96 28.20 -2.07 30.09
CA SER A 96 28.60 -1.96 31.51
C SER A 96 29.00 -3.33 32.07
N ALA A 97 30.01 -3.96 31.49
CA ALA A 97 30.83 -4.94 32.21
C ALA A 97 32.31 -4.76 31.82
N ASP A 98 32.75 -3.51 31.79
CA ASP A 98 34.13 -3.19 32.16
C ASP A 98 34.18 -3.23 33.70
N SER A 99 34.74 -4.30 34.24
CA SER A 99 35.17 -4.33 35.64
C SER A 99 36.52 -5.05 35.73
N PRO A 100 37.49 -4.43 36.42
CA PRO A 100 38.90 -4.56 36.12
C PRO A 100 39.47 -5.89 36.61
N ALA A 101 40.46 -6.34 35.86
CA ALA A 101 41.43 -7.33 36.33
C ALA A 101 42.06 -6.90 37.68
N SER A 102 42.45 -7.92 38.44
CA SER A 102 43.50 -7.88 39.48
C SER A 102 43.11 -7.36 40.86
N GLN A 103 42.69 -8.26 41.75
CA GLN A 103 43.24 -8.41 43.11
C GLN A 103 42.83 -9.78 43.70
N ALA A 104 43.74 -10.75 43.65
CA ALA A 104 43.81 -11.86 44.62
C ALA A 104 45.16 -12.58 44.44
N LYS A 105 46.17 -12.15 45.20
CA LYS A 105 47.29 -13.00 45.63
C LYS A 105 47.59 -12.68 47.08
#